data_AF-A0A9E4RK46-F1
#
_entry.id   AF-A0A9E4RK46-F1
#
_cell.length_a   1.000
_cell.length_b   1.000
_cell.length_c   1.000
_cell.angle_alpha   90.00
_cell.angle_beta   90.00
_cell.angle_gamma   90.00
#
_symmetry.space_group_name_H-M   'P 1'
#
loop_
_entity.id
_entity.type
_entity.pdbx_description
1 polymer ?
#
loop_
_entity_poly.entity_id
_entity_poly.type
_entity_poly.pdbx_seq_one_letter_code
_entity_poly.pdbx_strand_id
1 'polypeptide(L)'
;LISNVAWTVTFRGTNDGDFSLEPTETAVLTVWLQDYGYDEAHGLYYALGTDTTDPFIDTSAGLLTNYNTFTLEISPVQGTPLVIEKVIPQSLNPIMNLR
;
A
#
# COMPACT_ATOMS: atom_id res chain seq x y z
N LEU A 1 14.38 3.83 -0.61
CA LEU A 1 12.93 3.91 -0.87
C LEU A 1 12.68 3.20 -2.19
N ILE A 2 11.73 2.28 -2.22
CA ILE A 2 11.40 1.51 -3.42
C ILE A 2 10.63 2.36 -4.42
N SER A 3 10.85 2.14 -5.71
CA SER A 3 10.19 2.89 -6.79
C SER A 3 8.86 2.29 -7.22
N ASN A 4 8.67 1.00 -6.98
CA ASN A 4 7.45 0.25 -7.30
C ASN A 4 7.05 -0.54 -6.05
N VAL A 5 5.74 -0.64 -5.82
CA VAL A 5 5.18 -1.34 -4.65
C VAL A 5 4.25 -2.44 -5.12
N ALA A 6 4.20 -3.54 -4.37
CA ALA A 6 3.17 -4.55 -4.61
C ALA A 6 1.82 -3.96 -4.19
N TRP A 7 0.79 -4.20 -4.99
CA TRP A 7 -0.55 -3.71 -4.70
C TRP A 7 -1.61 -4.64 -5.24
N THR A 8 -2.80 -4.55 -4.67
CA THR A 8 -4.01 -5.22 -5.15
C THR A 8 -5.15 -4.23 -5.22
N VAL A 9 -6.14 -4.52 -6.07
CA VAL A 9 -7.38 -3.75 -6.18
C VAL A 9 -8.59 -4.64 -5.98
N THR A 10 -9.61 -4.07 -5.34
CA THR A 10 -10.95 -4.61 -5.36
C THR A 10 -11.92 -3.50 -5.74
N PHE A 11 -12.65 -3.71 -6.83
CA PHE A 11 -13.74 -2.83 -7.23
C PHE A 11 -15.00 -3.14 -6.43
N ARG A 12 -15.68 -2.09 -5.96
CA ARG A 12 -16.98 -2.14 -5.30
C ARG A 12 -18.01 -1.47 -6.18
N GLY A 13 -19.22 -2.03 -6.20
CA GLY A 13 -20.31 -1.55 -7.05
C GLY A 13 -20.45 -2.39 -8.31
N THR A 14 -20.85 -1.76 -9.41
CA THR A 14 -21.04 -2.41 -10.70
C THR A 14 -19.70 -2.58 -11.41
N ASN A 15 -18.93 -3.60 -11.03
CA ASN A 15 -17.65 -3.95 -11.65
C ASN A 15 -17.88 -4.63 -13.01
N ASP A 16 -17.40 -4.04 -14.09
CA ASP A 16 -17.49 -4.60 -15.44
C ASP A 16 -16.29 -5.48 -15.85
N GLY A 17 -15.30 -5.61 -14.97
CA GLY A 17 -14.17 -6.53 -15.07
C GLY A 17 -12.91 -5.94 -15.70
N ASP A 18 -12.84 -4.62 -15.88
CA ASP A 18 -11.62 -3.95 -16.34
C ASP A 18 -10.86 -3.23 -15.19
N PHE A 19 -9.93 -2.34 -15.55
CA PHE A 19 -9.15 -1.51 -14.61
C PHE A 19 -9.48 -0.02 -14.74
N SER A 20 -10.63 0.29 -15.33
CA SER A 20 -11.17 1.64 -15.44
C SER A 20 -11.91 1.99 -14.15
N LEU A 21 -12.22 3.28 -13.99
CA LEU A 21 -13.00 3.77 -12.85
C LEU A 21 -14.16 4.58 -13.39
N GLU A 22 -15.31 3.94 -13.48
CA GLU A 22 -16.55 4.55 -13.94
C GLU A 22 -17.20 5.36 -12.81
N PRO A 23 -18.09 6.32 -13.14
CA PRO A 23 -18.75 7.15 -12.13
C PRO A 23 -19.53 6.37 -11.05
N THR A 24 -19.88 5.11 -11.31
CA THR A 24 -20.62 4.23 -10.39
C THR A 24 -19.73 3.28 -9.60
N GLU A 25 -18.42 3.32 -9.80
CA GLU A 25 -17.47 2.39 -9.19
C GLU A 25 -16.66 3.00 -8.06
N THR A 26 -16.11 2.13 -7.22
CA THR A 26 -15.14 2.52 -6.21
C THR A 26 -14.06 1.46 -6.09
N ALA A 27 -12.81 1.86 -6.32
CA ALA A 27 -11.65 0.99 -6.12
C ALA A 27 -11.14 1.07 -4.69
N VAL A 28 -10.90 -0.08 -4.07
CA VAL A 28 -10.13 -0.22 -2.83
C VAL A 28 -8.76 -0.76 -3.20
N LEU A 29 -7.74 0.07 -3.01
CA LEU A 29 -6.35 -0.29 -3.25
C LEU A 29 -5.68 -0.70 -1.95
N THR A 30 -5.03 -1.86 -1.94
CA THR A 30 -4.14 -2.29 -0.85
C THR A 30 -2.71 -2.23 -1.35
N VAL A 31 -1.83 -1.53 -0.63
CA VAL A 31 -0.41 -1.41 -0.95
C VAL A 31 0.41 -2.15 0.09
N TRP A 32 1.33 -2.99 -0.38
CA TRP A 32 2.22 -3.81 0.43
C TRP A 32 3.64 -3.27 0.33
N LEU A 33 4.21 -2.90 1.48
CA LEU A 33 5.58 -2.38 1.57
C LEU A 33 6.58 -3.45 2.03
N GLN A 34 6.07 -4.52 2.62
CA GLN A 34 6.82 -5.65 3.16
C GLN A 34 6.39 -6.91 2.43
N ASP A 35 7.33 -7.83 2.27
CA ASP A 35 7.02 -9.17 1.81
C ASP A 35 6.37 -9.97 2.96
N TYR A 36 5.87 -11.16 2.67
CA TYR A 36 5.30 -12.06 3.66
C TYR A 36 5.95 -13.44 3.56
N GLY A 37 6.15 -14.06 4.72
CA GLY A 37 6.69 -15.40 4.86
C GLY A 37 5.78 -16.30 5.68
N TYR A 38 6.10 -17.58 5.66
CA TYR A 38 5.50 -18.57 6.55
C TYR A 38 6.56 -19.51 7.07
N ASP A 39 6.58 -19.73 8.39
CA ASP A 39 7.29 -20.84 9.00
C ASP A 39 6.47 -21.44 10.16
N GLU A 40 6.82 -22.64 10.60
CA GLU A 40 6.08 -23.35 11.65
C GLU A 40 6.17 -22.66 13.02
N ALA A 41 7.19 -21.83 13.26
CA ALA A 41 7.42 -21.18 14.55
C ALA A 41 6.65 -19.86 14.69
N HIS A 42 6.45 -19.13 13.60
CA HIS A 42 5.88 -17.79 13.57
C HIS A 42 4.53 -17.72 12.86
N GLY A 43 4.14 -18.76 12.11
CA GLY A 43 2.97 -18.70 11.23
C GLY A 43 3.21 -17.73 10.07
N LEU A 44 2.16 -17.03 9.62
CA LEU A 44 2.32 -15.94 8.65
C LEU A 44 2.97 -14.72 9.31
N TYR A 45 4.04 -14.22 8.72
CA TYR A 45 4.76 -13.05 9.22
C TYR A 45 5.16 -12.10 8.09
N TYR A 46 5.45 -10.85 8.43
CA TYR A 46 5.99 -9.86 7.49
C TYR A 46 7.52 -9.90 7.46
N ALA A 47 8.09 -9.81 6.27
CA ALA A 47 9.52 -9.85 6.02
C ALA A 47 9.98 -8.65 5.18
N LEU A 48 11.29 -8.40 5.18
CA LEU A 48 11.91 -7.51 4.21
C LEU A 48 11.95 -8.20 2.84
N GLY A 49 12.01 -7.39 1.78
CA GLY A 49 12.37 -7.88 0.45
C GLY A 49 13.73 -8.57 0.45
N THR A 50 13.94 -9.44 -0.54
CA THR A 50 15.16 -10.23 -0.67
C THR A 50 15.91 -9.94 -1.96
N ASP A 51 15.29 -9.23 -2.90
CA ASP A 51 15.86 -8.82 -4.17
C ASP A 51 15.51 -7.37 -4.49
N THR A 52 16.51 -6.63 -4.97
CA THR A 52 16.38 -5.29 -5.55
C THR A 52 15.35 -5.16 -6.68
N THR A 53 14.89 -6.27 -7.26
CA THR A 53 13.83 -6.28 -8.29
C THR A 53 12.43 -6.52 -7.74
N ASP A 54 12.32 -7.00 -6.50
CA ASP A 54 11.05 -7.18 -5.84
C ASP A 54 10.45 -5.82 -5.43
N PRO A 55 9.11 -5.73 -5.29
CA PRO A 55 8.45 -4.47 -4.98
C PRO A 55 8.29 -4.24 -3.47
N PHE A 56 9.27 -4.68 -2.65
CA PHE A 56 9.24 -4.60 -1.19
C PHE A 56 10.48 -3.91 -0.62
N ILE A 57 10.38 -3.45 0.63
CA ILE A 57 11.50 -2.78 1.32
C ILE A 57 12.55 -3.81 1.75
N ASP A 58 13.77 -3.71 1.23
CA ASP A 58 14.88 -4.64 1.50
C ASP A 58 15.67 -4.38 2.80
N THR A 59 15.49 -3.21 3.41
CA THR A 59 16.30 -2.82 4.58
C THR A 59 15.44 -2.28 5.70
N SER A 60 15.79 -2.62 6.94
CA SER A 60 15.10 -2.10 8.13
C SER A 60 15.15 -0.58 8.22
N ALA A 61 16.22 0.05 7.71
CA ALA A 61 16.34 1.50 7.63
C ALA A 61 15.36 2.15 6.64
N GLY A 62 14.83 1.39 5.69
CA GLY A 62 13.81 1.85 4.74
C GLY A 62 12.39 1.73 5.27
N LEU A 63 12.18 1.08 6.42
CA LEU A 63 10.85 0.92 7.01
C LEU A 63 10.29 2.27 7.43
N LEU A 64 9.00 2.44 7.16
CA LEU A 64 8.26 3.61 7.57
C LEU A 64 8.05 3.58 9.09
N THR A 65 8.58 4.59 9.77
CA THR A 65 8.50 4.75 11.23
C THR A 65 7.61 5.94 11.60
N ASN A 66 7.32 6.07 12.90
CA ASN A 66 6.54 7.18 13.44
C ASN A 66 7.07 8.54 12.95
N TYR A 67 6.15 9.44 12.60
CA TYR A 67 6.42 10.78 12.06
C TYR A 67 7.12 10.82 10.71
N ASN A 68 7.33 9.69 10.04
CA ASN A 68 7.76 9.72 8.65
C ASN A 68 6.63 10.27 7.77
N THR A 69 7.01 11.13 6.83
CA THR A 69 6.13 11.54 5.74
C THR A 69 6.36 10.58 4.59
N PHE A 70 5.28 10.08 3.98
CA PHE A 70 5.36 9.30 2.77
C PHE A 70 4.42 9.89 1.72
N THR A 71 4.81 9.69 0.47
CA THR A 71 4.04 10.09 -0.71
C THR A 71 3.77 8.85 -1.54
N LEU A 72 2.50 8.62 -1.88
CA LEU A 72 2.05 7.60 -2.82
C LEU A 72 1.53 8.31 -4.06
N GLU A 73 2.11 7.98 -5.21
CA GLU A 73 1.61 8.41 -6.52
C GLU A 73 0.88 7.24 -7.18
N ILE A 74 -0.34 7.49 -7.64
CA ILE A 74 -1.14 6.54 -8.42
C ILE A 74 -1.29 7.16 -9.80
N SER A 75 -0.57 6.58 -10.77
CA SER A 75 -0.52 7.08 -12.15
C SER A 75 -1.45 6.26 -13.05
N PRO A 76 -2.50 6.86 -13.64
CA PRO A 76 -3.37 6.17 -14.59
C PRO A 76 -2.68 6.03 -15.95
N VAL A 77 -3.17 5.09 -16.79
CA VAL A 77 -2.68 4.92 -18.17
C VAL A 77 -2.86 6.21 -19.00
N GLN A 78 -3.92 6.97 -18.72
CA GLN A 78 -4.17 8.28 -19.29
C GLN A 78 -4.72 9.22 -18.21
N GLY A 79 -4.28 10.48 -18.21
CA GLY A 79 -4.76 11.51 -17.29
C GLY A 79 -3.70 11.98 -16.30
N THR A 80 -4.14 12.66 -15.25
CA THR A 80 -3.27 13.25 -14.23
C THR A 80 -3.07 12.28 -13.06
N PRO A 81 -1.83 12.08 -12.56
CA PRO A 81 -1.57 11.27 -11.39
C PRO A 81 -2.29 11.77 -10.13
N LEU A 82 -2.78 10.85 -9.31
CA LEU A 82 -3.24 11.13 -7.96
C LEU A 82 -2.05 11.03 -7.01
N VAL A 83 -1.81 12.09 -6.25
CA VAL A 83 -0.74 12.13 -5.24
C VAL A 83 -1.36 12.20 -3.84
N ILE A 84 -0.99 11.24 -2.99
CA ILE A 84 -1.40 11.19 -1.58
C ILE A 84 -0.16 11.38 -0.73
N GLU A 85 -0.15 12.44 0.07
CA GLU A 85 0.87 12.65 1.10
C GLU A 85 0.25 12.45 2.49
N LYS A 86 0.93 11.68 3.34
CA LYS A 86 0.53 11.44 4.73
C LYS A 86 1.74 11.41 5.65
N VAL A 87 1.50 11.78 6.90
CA VAL A 87 2.45 11.63 8.00
C VAL A 87 2.00 10.50 8.89
N ILE A 88 2.90 9.59 9.21
CA ILE A 88 2.61 8.47 10.10
C ILE A 88 2.48 9.02 11.52
N PRO A 89 1.34 8.81 12.21
CA PRO A 89 1.18 9.29 13.57
C PRO A 89 2.13 8.56 14.52
N GLN A 90 2.41 9.16 15.68
CA GLN A 90 3.19 8.52 16.75
C GLN A 90 2.57 7.20 17.22
N SER A 91 1.24 7.19 17.28
CA SER A 91 0.43 6.08 17.73
C SER A 91 -0.95 6.20 17.13
N LEU A 92 -1.59 5.06 16.92
CA LEU A 92 -3.01 5.02 16.60
C LEU A 92 -3.79 5.17 17.90
N ASN A 93 -4.75 6.09 17.92
CA ASN A 93 -5.69 6.16 19.02
C ASN A 93 -6.53 4.88 19.01
N PRO A 94 -6.68 4.15 20.13
CA PRO A 94 -7.57 2.98 20.19
C PRO A 94 -9.03 3.35 19.88
N ILE A 95 -9.41 4.62 20.04
CA ILE A 95 -10.72 5.15 19.67
C ILE A 95 -10.61 5.82 18.30
N MET A 96 -11.17 5.19 17.28
CA MET A 96 -11.37 5.79 15.96
C MET A 96 -12.69 6.56 15.95
N ASN A 97 -12.63 7.88 15.81
CA ASN A 97 -13.82 8.71 15.70
C ASN A 97 -14.26 8.77 14.24
N LEU A 98 -15.47 8.30 13.95
CA LEU A 98 -16.14 8.56 12.69
C LEU A 98 -16.66 10.01 12.71
N ARG A 99 -16.39 10.77 11.67
CA ARG A 99 -17.07 12.05 11.39
C ARG A 99 -17.67 11.98 10.00
#